data_AF-A0A392PLD6-F1
#
_entry.id   AF-A0A392PLD6-F1
#
_cell.length_a   1.000
_cell.length_b   1.000
_cell.length_c   1.000
_cell.angle_alpha   90.00
_cell.angle_beta   90.00
_cell.angle_gamma   90.00
#
_symmetry.space_group_name_H-M   'P 1'
#
loop_
_entity.id
_entity.type
_entity.pdbx_description
1 polymer ?
#
loop_
_entity_poly.entity_id
_entity_poly.type
_entity_poly.pdbx_seq_one_letter_code
_entity_poly.pdbx_strand_id
1 'polypeptide(L)'
;MGEGKQLLKVIANRLDRIFNKKERNSKSVDCSETSNSLSDYEDSVEENSPPCSFEEGIAVMESRDNQPESPENLPGGVLVDKIYAVSPYNLNVVLFAPNSQFRKDLAELQGTTNLQEGAWSWKGEDMSCLTRGVTYTKAASKLVKAVIATEEQTYIRVTKDEFVVLVSVCTPDVPYGNTFRVELLYKIMPGEEVSSGDESSHLVISWGIVFLQS
;
A
#
# COMPACT_ATOMS: atom_id res chain seq x y z
N MET A 1 -11.37 -28.14 9.56
CA MET A 1 -12.06 -26.83 9.40
C MET A 1 -12.20 -26.16 10.77
N GLY A 2 -11.12 -25.57 11.31
CA GLY A 2 -11.13 -25.05 12.70
C GLY A 2 -10.04 -24.04 13.06
N GLU A 3 -9.01 -23.88 12.23
CA GLU A 3 -7.81 -23.11 12.58
C GLU A 3 -7.95 -21.60 12.27
N GLY A 4 -8.63 -21.24 11.17
CA GLY A 4 -8.82 -19.82 10.79
C GLY A 4 -9.64 -19.00 11.80
N LYS A 5 -10.56 -19.64 12.54
CA LYS A 5 -11.36 -18.97 13.58
C LYS A 5 -10.55 -18.63 14.83
N GLN A 6 -9.50 -19.40 15.12
CA GLN A 6 -8.64 -19.13 16.28
C GLN A 6 -7.69 -17.97 16.00
N LEU A 7 -7.16 -17.87 14.78
CA LEU A 7 -6.26 -16.79 14.39
C LEU A 7 -6.96 -15.41 14.43
N LEU A 8 -8.18 -15.33 13.91
CA LEU A 8 -9.01 -14.11 13.98
C LEU A 8 -9.29 -13.67 15.43
N LYS A 9 -9.48 -14.63 16.33
CA LYS A 9 -9.70 -14.37 17.76
C LYS A 9 -8.44 -13.83 18.45
N VAL A 10 -7.27 -14.32 18.06
CA VAL A 10 -5.98 -13.83 18.59
C VAL A 10 -5.70 -12.39 18.14
N ILE A 11 -6.02 -12.05 16.89
CA ILE A 11 -5.85 -10.70 16.34
C ILE A 11 -6.83 -9.73 17.03
N ALA A 12 -8.10 -10.10 17.16
CA ALA A 12 -9.11 -9.26 17.82
C ALA A 12 -8.74 -8.95 19.29
N ASN A 13 -8.28 -9.96 20.04
CA ASN A 13 -7.91 -9.79 21.45
C ASN A 13 -6.66 -8.90 21.66
N ARG A 14 -5.77 -8.81 20.66
CA ARG A 14 -4.59 -7.94 20.74
C ARG A 14 -4.96 -6.46 20.52
N LEU A 15 -5.97 -6.18 19.70
CA LEU A 15 -6.45 -4.82 19.44
C LEU A 15 -7.24 -4.25 20.63
N ASP A 16 -8.06 -5.06 21.31
CA ASP A 16 -8.82 -4.63 22.51
C ASP A 16 -7.93 -4.13 23.65
N ARG A 17 -6.67 -4.59 23.71
CA ARG A 17 -5.71 -4.17 24.74
C ARG A 17 -5.15 -2.76 24.50
N ILE A 18 -5.19 -2.27 23.26
CA ILE A 18 -4.60 -0.97 22.88
C ILE A 18 -5.59 0.17 23.13
N PHE A 19 -6.90 -0.06 22.97
CA PHE A 19 -7.92 1.00 23.05
C PHE A 19 -8.40 1.36 24.46
N ASN A 20 -7.97 0.64 25.50
CA ASN A 20 -8.49 0.84 26.87
C ASN A 20 -7.68 1.82 27.75
N LYS A 21 -6.88 2.73 27.17
CA LYS A 21 -6.10 3.71 27.95
C LYS A 21 -6.67 5.13 27.86
N LYS A 22 -7.67 5.37 28.71
CA LYS A 22 -8.18 6.62 29.33
C LYS A 22 -8.07 7.97 28.60
N GLU A 23 -9.26 8.56 28.43
CA GLU A 23 -9.59 9.97 28.18
C GLU A 23 -8.86 10.98 29.07
N ARG A 24 -8.43 12.10 28.46
CA ARG A 24 -8.59 13.45 29.05
C ARG A 24 -8.97 14.47 27.97
N ASN A 25 -9.93 15.28 28.37
CA ASN A 25 -10.71 16.30 27.68
C ASN A 25 -9.91 17.56 27.29
N SER A 26 -10.12 18.12 26.08
CA SER A 26 -10.12 19.59 25.86
C SER A 26 -10.67 20.02 24.49
N LYS A 27 -11.84 20.68 24.56
CA LYS A 27 -12.36 21.86 23.81
C LYS A 27 -12.13 21.99 22.30
N SER A 28 -13.25 22.12 21.60
CA SER A 28 -13.40 22.51 20.20
C SER A 28 -12.83 23.91 19.90
N VAL A 29 -12.15 24.04 18.79
CA VAL A 29 -11.87 25.32 18.14
C VAL A 29 -12.39 25.22 16.71
N ASP A 30 -13.43 26.02 16.43
CA ASP A 30 -13.92 26.31 15.08
C ASP A 30 -12.82 27.01 14.28
N CYS A 31 -12.66 26.63 13.02
CA CYS A 31 -11.82 27.36 12.08
C CYS A 31 -12.58 27.58 10.77
N SER A 32 -13.35 28.66 10.73
CA SER A 32 -13.67 29.39 9.52
C SER A 32 -13.52 30.87 9.83
N GLU A 33 -12.49 31.51 9.26
CA GLU A 33 -12.58 32.78 8.52
C GLU A 33 -11.18 33.32 8.16
N THR A 34 -10.92 33.32 6.84
CA THR A 34 -10.31 34.39 6.03
C THR A 34 -9.19 35.26 6.61
N SER A 35 -8.01 35.15 5.99
CA SER A 35 -7.14 36.31 5.75
C SER A 35 -6.54 36.23 4.33
N ASN A 36 -6.95 37.18 3.49
CA ASN A 36 -6.36 37.45 2.18
C ASN A 36 -4.88 37.84 2.32
N SER A 37 -4.00 37.09 1.67
CA SER A 37 -2.74 37.62 1.18
C SER A 37 -2.42 36.91 -0.14
N LEU A 38 -2.43 37.72 -1.21
CA LEU A 38 -2.10 37.36 -2.57
C LEU A 38 -0.65 36.85 -2.61
N SER A 39 -0.45 35.55 -2.77
CA SER A 39 0.83 34.99 -3.21
C SER A 39 0.57 33.87 -4.19
N ASP A 40 1.14 34.04 -5.37
CA ASP A 40 0.99 33.23 -6.58
C ASP A 40 1.03 31.73 -6.28
N TYR A 41 -0.14 31.09 -6.35
CA TYR A 41 -0.26 29.65 -6.40
C TYR A 41 0.08 29.26 -7.83
N GLU A 42 1.31 28.80 -8.07
CA GLU A 42 1.53 27.91 -9.20
C GLU A 42 0.63 26.69 -8.99
N ASP A 43 -0.42 26.65 -9.79
CA ASP A 43 -1.14 25.45 -10.16
C ASP A 43 -0.09 24.45 -10.65
N SER A 44 0.41 23.63 -9.73
CA SER A 44 1.26 22.49 -10.06
C SER A 44 0.34 21.51 -10.79
N VAL A 45 0.26 21.72 -12.11
CA VAL A 45 -0.24 20.76 -13.05
C VAL A 45 0.46 19.45 -12.75
N GLU A 46 -0.26 18.54 -12.10
CA GLU A 46 0.15 17.15 -11.97
C GLU A 46 0.27 16.65 -13.41
N GLU A 47 1.51 16.61 -13.89
CA GLU A 47 1.85 16.26 -15.27
C GLU A 47 1.39 14.82 -15.48
N ASN A 48 0.18 14.67 -16.00
CA ASN A 48 -0.45 13.38 -16.25
C ASN A 48 0.27 12.74 -17.44
N SER A 49 1.39 12.09 -17.14
CA SER A 49 2.07 11.23 -18.10
C SER A 49 1.06 10.21 -18.65
N PRO A 50 1.19 9.81 -19.92
CA PRO A 50 0.22 8.92 -20.54
C PRO A 50 0.18 7.57 -19.78
N PRO A 51 -1.00 6.95 -19.65
CA PRO A 51 -1.09 5.63 -19.08
C PRO A 51 -0.24 4.66 -19.91
N CYS A 52 0.53 3.82 -19.23
CA CYS A 52 1.35 2.79 -19.88
C CYS A 52 0.82 1.40 -19.50
N SER A 53 1.14 0.40 -20.33
CA SER A 53 0.78 -0.98 -19.99
C SER A 53 1.61 -1.46 -18.79
N PHE A 54 1.07 -2.39 -18.01
CA PHE A 54 1.74 -2.93 -16.83
C PHE A 54 3.08 -3.56 -17.21
N GLU A 55 3.07 -4.42 -18.23
CA GLU A 55 4.24 -5.17 -18.68
C GLU A 55 5.33 -4.25 -19.24
N GLU A 56 4.94 -3.23 -20.02
CA GLU A 56 5.87 -2.22 -20.54
C GLU A 56 6.48 -1.38 -19.42
N GLY A 57 5.66 -0.95 -18.45
CA GLY A 57 6.12 -0.21 -17.28
C GLY A 57 7.18 -0.97 -16.49
N ILE A 58 6.94 -2.27 -16.25
CA ILE A 58 7.90 -3.15 -15.58
C ILE A 58 9.18 -3.31 -16.41
N ALA A 59 9.08 -3.56 -17.71
CA ALA A 59 10.24 -3.75 -18.59
C ALA A 59 11.13 -2.49 -18.65
N VAL A 60 10.52 -1.30 -18.74
CA VAL A 60 11.25 -0.03 -18.73
C VAL A 60 11.95 0.18 -17.39
N MET A 61 11.30 -0.15 -16.26
CA MET A 61 11.95 -0.05 -14.95
C MET A 61 13.12 -1.03 -14.81
N GLU A 62 12.97 -2.28 -15.26
CA GLU A 62 14.01 -3.31 -15.20
C GLU A 62 15.26 -2.92 -16.00
N SER A 63 15.08 -2.28 -17.17
CA SER A 63 16.17 -1.92 -18.09
C SER A 63 17.09 -0.80 -17.62
N ARG A 64 16.81 -0.15 -16.47
CA ARG A 64 17.61 1.00 -16.02
C ARG A 64 18.94 0.54 -15.42
N ASP A 65 20.02 1.17 -15.87
CA ASP A 65 21.39 0.84 -15.46
C ASP A 65 21.67 1.15 -13.97
N ASN A 66 21.02 2.19 -13.41
CA ASN A 66 21.23 2.66 -12.04
C ASN A 66 20.01 2.35 -11.15
N GLN A 67 19.85 1.09 -10.78
CA GLN A 67 18.79 0.69 -9.84
C GLN A 67 19.11 1.17 -8.41
N PRO A 68 18.17 1.81 -7.70
CA PRO A 68 18.36 2.19 -6.30
C PRO A 68 18.56 0.94 -5.43
N GLU A 69 19.34 1.03 -4.36
CA GLU A 69 19.51 -0.07 -3.40
C GLU A 69 18.17 -0.52 -2.81
N SER A 70 18.03 -1.81 -2.50
CA SER A 70 16.81 -2.34 -1.89
C SER A 70 16.59 -1.69 -0.52
N PRO A 71 15.41 -1.08 -0.27
CA PRO A 71 15.18 -0.37 0.97
C PRO A 71 15.03 -1.31 2.17
N GLU A 72 15.41 -0.79 3.34
CA GLU A 72 15.16 -1.44 4.62
C GLU A 72 13.66 -1.60 4.89
N ASN A 73 13.33 -2.51 5.81
CA ASN A 73 11.94 -2.70 6.25
C ASN A 73 11.43 -1.45 6.99
N LEU A 74 10.14 -1.16 6.83
CA LEU A 74 9.51 -0.05 7.51
C LEU A 74 9.49 -0.24 9.04
N PRO A 75 9.56 0.86 9.82
CA PRO A 75 9.81 0.81 11.27
C PRO A 75 8.63 0.27 12.10
N GLY A 76 7.42 0.15 11.53
CA GLY A 76 6.28 -0.50 12.19
C GLY A 76 6.42 -2.03 12.30
N GLY A 77 7.36 -2.62 11.54
CA GLY A 77 7.71 -4.03 11.60
C GLY A 77 7.19 -4.85 10.42
N VAL A 78 7.42 -6.17 10.49
CA VAL A 78 7.11 -7.11 9.40
C VAL A 78 5.76 -7.80 9.65
N LEU A 79 4.85 -7.72 8.68
CA LEU A 79 3.54 -8.38 8.68
C LEU A 79 3.58 -9.76 8.03
N VAL A 80 4.34 -9.90 6.94
CA VAL A 80 4.51 -11.14 6.19
C VAL A 80 5.98 -11.35 5.93
N ASP A 81 6.43 -12.57 6.17
CA ASP A 81 7.77 -13.07 5.87
C ASP A 81 7.61 -14.56 5.53
N LYS A 82 7.43 -14.84 4.23
CA LYS A 82 7.05 -16.18 3.74
C LYS A 82 7.63 -16.47 2.36
N ILE A 83 7.97 -17.73 2.14
CA ILE A 83 8.36 -18.27 0.84
C ILE A 83 7.13 -18.91 0.18
N TYR A 84 6.93 -18.62 -1.11
CA TYR A 84 5.87 -19.17 -1.95
C TYR A 84 6.46 -19.90 -3.15
N ALA A 85 5.90 -21.05 -3.51
CA ALA A 85 6.31 -21.86 -4.67
C ALA A 85 5.77 -21.26 -5.99
N VAL A 86 6.24 -20.06 -6.31
CA VAL A 86 5.91 -19.28 -7.52
C VAL A 86 7.10 -18.39 -7.82
N SER A 87 7.34 -18.06 -9.09
CA SER A 87 8.43 -17.15 -9.47
C SER A 87 8.15 -15.70 -9.02
N PRO A 88 9.21 -14.89 -8.76
CA PRO A 88 9.05 -13.49 -8.34
C PRO A 88 8.15 -12.68 -9.28
N TYR A 89 8.35 -12.84 -10.59
CA TYR A 89 7.54 -12.18 -11.61
C TYR A 89 6.06 -12.59 -11.53
N ASN A 90 5.77 -13.89 -11.42
CA ASN A 90 4.39 -14.37 -11.35
C ASN A 90 3.71 -13.92 -10.05
N LEU A 91 4.44 -13.88 -8.92
CA LEU A 91 3.90 -13.34 -7.67
C LEU A 91 3.61 -11.83 -7.80
N ASN A 92 4.49 -11.09 -8.48
CA ASN A 92 4.27 -9.67 -8.78
C ASN A 92 3.00 -9.46 -9.62
N VAL A 93 2.80 -10.26 -10.67
CA VAL A 93 1.58 -10.25 -11.49
C VAL A 93 0.34 -10.53 -10.65
N VAL A 94 0.38 -11.57 -9.80
CA VAL A 94 -0.76 -11.92 -8.91
C VAL A 94 -1.14 -10.78 -7.97
N LEU A 95 -0.16 -10.00 -7.48
CA LEU A 95 -0.41 -8.94 -6.50
C LEU A 95 -0.74 -7.59 -7.14
N PHE A 96 -0.11 -7.24 -8.27
CA PHE A 96 -0.08 -5.87 -8.78
C PHE A 96 -0.51 -5.70 -10.24
N ALA A 97 -0.70 -6.79 -10.99
CA ALA A 97 -1.28 -6.66 -12.33
C ALA A 97 -2.74 -6.19 -12.22
N PRO A 98 -3.20 -5.30 -13.12
CA PRO A 98 -4.58 -4.85 -13.15
C PRO A 98 -5.57 -6.02 -13.22
N ASN A 99 -6.70 -5.92 -12.52
CA ASN A 99 -7.79 -6.88 -12.58
C ASN A 99 -7.46 -8.30 -12.07
N SER A 100 -6.37 -8.48 -11.32
CA SER A 100 -5.99 -9.76 -10.71
C SER A 100 -7.14 -10.41 -9.93
N GLN A 101 -7.40 -11.69 -10.21
CA GLN A 101 -8.44 -12.45 -9.51
C GLN A 101 -8.14 -12.58 -8.02
N PHE A 102 -6.87 -12.78 -7.66
CA PHE A 102 -6.44 -12.85 -6.26
C PHE A 102 -6.81 -11.60 -5.48
N ARG A 103 -6.64 -10.41 -6.07
CA ARG A 103 -6.99 -9.13 -5.43
C ARG A 103 -8.51 -9.01 -5.21
N LYS A 104 -9.32 -9.49 -6.14
CA LYS A 104 -10.78 -9.53 -6.03
C LYS A 104 -11.23 -10.48 -4.92
N ASP A 105 -10.68 -11.70 -4.90
CA ASP A 105 -10.99 -12.70 -3.87
C ASP A 105 -10.56 -12.22 -2.47
N LEU A 106 -9.39 -11.57 -2.38
CA LEU A 106 -8.91 -10.98 -1.13
C LEU A 106 -9.81 -9.83 -0.67
N ALA A 107 -10.25 -8.97 -1.60
CA ALA A 107 -11.19 -7.88 -1.28
C ALA A 107 -12.51 -8.45 -0.73
N GLU A 108 -13.07 -9.47 -1.37
CA GLU A 108 -14.28 -10.16 -0.91
C GLU A 108 -14.08 -10.75 0.49
N LEU A 109 -13.00 -11.51 0.69
CA LEU A 109 -12.68 -12.14 1.98
C LEU A 109 -12.55 -11.10 3.12
N GLN A 110 -12.05 -9.91 2.80
CA GLN A 110 -11.88 -8.81 3.75
C GLN A 110 -13.12 -7.91 3.89
N GLY A 111 -14.21 -8.18 3.17
CA GLY A 111 -15.39 -7.31 3.15
C GLY A 111 -15.10 -5.92 2.55
N THR A 112 -14.16 -5.85 1.60
CA THR A 112 -13.82 -4.63 0.86
C THR A 112 -14.70 -4.55 -0.39
N THR A 113 -15.34 -3.40 -0.60
CA THR A 113 -16.24 -3.18 -1.74
C THR A 113 -15.79 -1.97 -2.56
N ASN A 114 -16.43 -1.75 -3.72
CA ASN A 114 -16.14 -0.61 -4.61
C ASN A 114 -14.66 -0.48 -4.99
N LEU A 115 -13.95 -1.60 -5.12
CA LEU A 115 -12.55 -1.59 -5.53
C LEU A 115 -12.43 -1.04 -6.95
N GLN A 116 -11.66 0.04 -7.12
CA GLN A 116 -11.31 0.65 -8.40
C GLN A 116 -9.79 0.78 -8.48
N GLU A 117 -9.19 0.16 -9.47
CA GLU A 117 -7.77 0.28 -9.77
C GLU A 117 -7.58 1.23 -10.95
N GLY A 118 -6.78 2.27 -10.76
CA GLY A 118 -6.31 3.14 -11.84
C GLY A 118 -5.31 2.43 -12.75
N ALA A 119 -5.08 3.01 -13.93
CA ALA A 119 -4.01 2.58 -14.82
C ALA A 119 -2.64 2.89 -14.21
N TRP A 120 -1.63 2.11 -14.59
CA TRP A 120 -0.25 2.44 -14.28
C TRP A 120 0.23 3.61 -15.15
N SER A 121 0.89 4.58 -14.53
CA SER A 121 1.47 5.75 -15.20
C SER A 121 2.82 6.10 -14.60
N TRP A 122 3.60 6.89 -15.32
CA TRP A 122 4.91 7.34 -14.86
C TRP A 122 4.78 8.59 -14.00
N LYS A 123 5.48 8.66 -12.87
CA LYS A 123 5.50 9.84 -12.02
C LYS A 123 6.89 10.50 -12.07
N GLY A 124 6.88 11.82 -12.17
CA GLY A 124 8.06 12.66 -12.32
C GLY A 124 8.46 12.87 -13.78
N GLU A 125 9.10 14.02 -14.05
CA GLU A 125 9.56 14.45 -15.38
C GLU A 125 10.52 13.43 -16.02
N ASP A 126 11.33 12.76 -15.19
CA ASP A 126 12.28 11.72 -15.62
C ASP A 126 11.65 10.31 -15.73
N MET A 127 10.32 10.20 -15.66
CA MET A 127 9.59 8.93 -15.53
C MET A 127 10.13 8.06 -14.38
N SER A 128 10.59 8.68 -13.30
CA SER A 128 11.45 8.01 -12.31
C SER A 128 10.78 6.85 -11.57
N CYS A 129 9.45 6.82 -11.47
CA CYS A 129 8.73 5.73 -10.84
C CYS A 129 7.41 5.39 -11.54
N LEU A 130 7.03 4.11 -11.50
CA LEU A 130 5.77 3.61 -12.03
C LEU A 130 4.74 3.58 -10.89
N THR A 131 3.64 4.32 -11.03
CA THR A 131 2.62 4.47 -9.99
C THR A 131 1.21 4.14 -10.48
N ARG A 132 0.31 3.78 -9.56
CA ARG A 132 -1.13 3.77 -9.77
C ARG A 132 -1.88 4.18 -8.51
N GLY A 133 -3.06 4.78 -8.71
CA GLY A 133 -4.04 5.00 -7.65
C GLY A 133 -5.01 3.82 -7.52
N VAL A 134 -5.39 3.47 -6.30
CA VAL A 134 -6.43 2.48 -6.00
C VAL A 134 -7.40 3.07 -4.98
N THR A 135 -8.70 2.86 -5.16
CA THR A 135 -9.71 3.29 -4.18
C THR A 135 -10.64 2.12 -3.83
N TYR A 136 -11.09 2.08 -2.58
CA TYR A 136 -12.06 1.07 -2.14
C TYR A 136 -12.77 1.50 -0.86
N THR A 137 -13.87 0.80 -0.54
CA THR A 137 -14.59 0.97 0.71
C THR A 137 -14.28 -0.20 1.65
N LYS A 138 -13.76 0.08 2.85
CA LYS A 138 -13.63 -0.91 3.93
C LYS A 138 -14.94 -0.98 4.72
N ALA A 139 -15.34 -2.19 5.11
CA ALA A 139 -16.53 -2.42 5.92
C ALA A 139 -16.47 -1.69 7.28
N ALA A 140 -17.65 -1.35 7.81
CA ALA A 140 -17.77 -0.76 9.14
C ALA A 140 -17.23 -1.71 10.22
N SER A 141 -16.58 -1.12 11.22
CA SER A 141 -16.19 -1.80 12.46
C SER A 141 -17.05 -1.32 13.63
N LYS A 142 -16.77 -1.79 14.85
CA LYS A 142 -17.44 -1.30 16.06
C LYS A 142 -17.16 0.17 16.35
N LEU A 143 -16.04 0.71 15.87
CA LEU A 143 -15.55 2.05 16.22
C LEU A 143 -15.70 3.07 15.10
N VAL A 144 -15.72 2.61 13.84
CA VAL A 144 -15.79 3.46 12.66
C VAL A 144 -16.77 2.87 11.67
N LYS A 145 -17.50 3.76 10.99
CA LYS A 145 -18.40 3.40 9.89
C LYS A 145 -17.59 2.86 8.71
N ALA A 146 -18.29 2.43 7.66
CA ALA A 146 -17.63 2.11 6.40
C ALA A 146 -16.89 3.36 5.90
N VAL A 147 -15.67 3.16 5.42
CA VAL A 147 -14.71 4.24 5.11
C VAL A 147 -14.16 4.03 3.72
N ILE A 148 -14.02 5.12 2.98
CA ILE A 148 -13.30 5.13 1.72
C ILE A 148 -11.81 5.24 2.05
N ALA A 149 -11.03 4.32 1.49
CA ALA A 149 -9.59 4.37 1.52
C ALA A 149 -9.07 4.64 0.12
N THR A 150 -7.98 5.41 0.05
CA THR A 150 -7.20 5.61 -1.16
C THR A 150 -5.81 5.04 -0.95
N GLU A 151 -5.28 4.35 -1.95
CA GLU A 151 -3.91 3.87 -2.00
C GLU A 151 -3.18 4.49 -3.19
N GLU A 152 -1.96 4.96 -2.98
CA GLU A 152 -0.97 5.17 -4.05
C GLU A 152 0.01 4.00 -4.00
N GLN A 153 0.16 3.28 -5.10
CA GLN A 153 1.08 2.15 -5.23
C GLN A 153 2.19 2.52 -6.19
N THR A 154 3.43 2.50 -5.71
CA THR A 154 4.60 2.97 -6.46
C THR A 154 5.65 1.88 -6.49
N TYR A 155 6.05 1.44 -7.69
CA TYR A 155 7.27 0.66 -7.82
C TYR A 155 8.48 1.57 -7.58
N ILE A 156 9.28 1.19 -6.59
CA ILE A 156 10.50 1.94 -6.23
C ILE A 156 11.77 1.22 -6.67
N ARG A 157 11.67 -0.09 -6.97
CA ARG A 157 12.75 -0.89 -7.54
C ARG A 157 12.17 -2.07 -8.31
N VAL A 158 12.72 -2.32 -9.49
CA VAL A 158 12.41 -3.50 -10.31
C VAL A 158 13.72 -3.98 -10.92
N THR A 159 14.09 -5.21 -10.59
CA THR A 159 15.14 -5.95 -11.29
C THR A 159 14.50 -7.16 -11.98
N LYS A 160 15.34 -7.99 -12.61
CA LYS A 160 14.91 -9.26 -13.22
C LYS A 160 14.15 -10.17 -12.26
N ASP A 161 14.48 -10.12 -10.98
CA ASP A 161 14.10 -11.10 -9.97
C ASP A 161 13.62 -10.48 -8.64
N GLU A 162 13.72 -9.16 -8.49
CA GLU A 162 13.28 -8.41 -7.31
C GLU A 162 12.28 -7.32 -7.71
N PHE A 163 11.14 -7.29 -7.01
CA PHE A 163 10.12 -6.25 -7.14
C PHE A 163 9.87 -5.61 -5.79
N VAL A 164 10.02 -4.28 -5.73
CA VAL A 164 9.74 -3.51 -4.52
C VAL A 164 8.66 -2.47 -4.79
N VAL A 165 7.55 -2.58 -4.06
CA VAL A 165 6.38 -1.70 -4.19
C VAL A 165 6.08 -1.05 -2.85
N LEU A 166 6.08 0.28 -2.83
CA LEU A 166 5.59 1.07 -1.71
C LEU A 166 4.11 1.38 -1.93
N VAL A 167 3.29 1.05 -0.94
CA VAL A 167 1.85 1.33 -0.94
C VAL A 167 1.55 2.31 0.19
N SER A 168 1.11 3.51 -0.17
CA SER A 168 0.74 4.58 0.74
C SER A 168 -0.78 4.66 0.84
N VAL A 169 -1.33 4.49 2.03
CA VAL A 169 -2.78 4.36 2.29
C VAL A 169 -3.28 5.52 3.15
N CYS A 170 -4.32 6.20 2.66
CA CYS A 170 -5.01 7.27 3.35
C CYS A 170 -6.46 6.87 3.62
N THR A 171 -6.95 7.21 4.82
CA THR A 171 -8.34 6.98 5.24
C THR A 171 -8.90 8.23 5.90
N PRO A 172 -9.17 9.31 5.15
CA PRO A 172 -9.48 10.63 5.72
C PRO A 172 -10.75 10.65 6.59
N ASP A 173 -11.70 9.73 6.35
CA ASP A 173 -12.99 9.69 7.02
C ASP A 173 -12.98 9.02 8.41
N VAL A 174 -11.83 8.48 8.86
CA VAL A 174 -11.68 7.97 10.23
C VAL A 174 -11.28 9.10 11.19
N PRO A 175 -11.53 8.95 12.51
CA PRO A 175 -10.98 9.88 13.49
C PRO A 175 -9.46 10.02 13.31
N TYR A 176 -9.01 11.27 13.15
CA TYR A 176 -7.60 11.61 12.88
C TYR A 176 -7.06 11.10 11.54
N GLY A 177 -7.91 10.70 10.60
CA GLY A 177 -7.51 10.14 9.30
C GLY A 177 -6.66 11.07 8.42
N ASN A 178 -6.71 12.38 8.67
CA ASN A 178 -5.91 13.38 7.97
C ASN A 178 -4.56 13.68 8.65
N THR A 179 -4.31 13.14 9.85
CA THR A 179 -3.07 13.43 10.60
C THR A 179 -1.99 12.37 10.36
N PHE A 180 -2.33 11.28 9.68
CA PHE A 180 -1.39 10.21 9.36
C PHE A 180 -1.77 9.49 8.07
N ARG A 181 -0.80 8.81 7.48
CA ARG A 181 -1.02 7.77 6.47
C ARG A 181 -0.28 6.51 6.87
N VAL A 182 -0.73 5.38 6.34
CA VAL A 182 -0.07 4.09 6.55
C VAL A 182 0.73 3.75 5.31
N GLU A 183 1.98 3.34 5.48
CA GLU A 183 2.80 2.84 4.38
C GLU A 183 3.01 1.33 4.55
N LEU A 184 2.95 0.60 3.44
CA LEU A 184 3.27 -0.81 3.33
C LEU A 184 4.38 -0.96 2.29
N LEU A 185 5.44 -1.68 2.63
CA LEU A 185 6.52 -1.99 1.71
C LEU A 185 6.47 -3.47 1.38
N TYR A 186 6.19 -3.78 0.12
CA TYR A 186 6.21 -5.13 -0.44
C TYR A 186 7.58 -5.36 -1.08
N LYS A 187 8.25 -6.43 -0.68
CA LYS A 187 9.47 -6.93 -1.32
C LYS A 187 9.23 -8.35 -1.78
N ILE A 188 9.32 -8.55 -3.09
CA ILE A 188 9.26 -9.86 -3.73
C ILE A 188 10.67 -10.14 -4.23
N MET A 189 11.32 -11.12 -3.62
CA MET A 189 12.71 -11.51 -3.92
C MET A 189 12.75 -12.98 -4.31
N PRO A 190 13.84 -13.48 -4.92
CA PRO A 190 14.05 -14.91 -5.06
C PRO A 190 13.98 -15.60 -3.71
N GLY A 191 13.20 -16.66 -3.60
CA GLY A 191 13.23 -17.54 -2.45
C GLY A 191 14.44 -18.46 -2.48
N GLU A 192 14.76 -19.08 -1.34
CA GLU A 192 15.81 -20.10 -1.30
C GLU A 192 15.49 -21.26 -2.27
N GLU A 193 16.54 -21.83 -2.88
CA GLU A 193 16.40 -22.98 -3.76
C GLU A 193 15.79 -24.15 -3.00
N VAL A 194 14.52 -24.46 -3.31
CA VAL A 194 13.90 -25.71 -2.91
C VAL A 194 14.53 -26.81 -3.75
N SER A 195 14.89 -27.94 -3.15
CA SER A 195 15.57 -29.06 -3.81
C SER A 195 14.84 -29.67 -5.02
N SER A 196 13.66 -29.18 -5.38
CA SER A 196 12.86 -29.59 -6.54
C SER A 196 13.22 -28.88 -7.84
N GLY A 197 14.05 -27.82 -7.82
CA GLY A 197 14.36 -27.02 -9.01
C GLY A 197 13.23 -26.11 -9.48
N ASP A 198 12.15 -26.00 -8.70
CA ASP A 198 11.06 -25.07 -8.94
C ASP A 198 11.43 -23.67 -8.43
N GLU A 199 11.10 -22.63 -9.20
CA GLU A 199 11.29 -21.24 -8.76
C GLU A 199 10.39 -20.92 -7.56
N SER A 200 10.96 -20.18 -6.59
CA SER A 200 10.24 -19.74 -5.42
C SER A 200 10.45 -18.24 -5.19
N SER A 201 9.52 -17.62 -4.46
CA SER A 201 9.55 -16.20 -4.11
C SER A 201 9.55 -16.02 -2.60
N HIS A 202 10.48 -15.24 -2.08
CA HIS A 202 10.43 -14.71 -0.73
C HIS A 202 9.67 -13.39 -0.73
N LEU A 203 8.47 -13.40 -0.13
CA LEU A 203 7.65 -12.21 0.05
C LEU A 203 7.82 -11.68 1.48
N VAL A 204 8.29 -10.44 1.57
CA VAL A 204 8.33 -9.66 2.81
C VAL A 204 7.38 -8.47 2.68
N ILE A 205 6.48 -8.30 3.63
CA ILE A 205 5.63 -7.11 3.74
C ILE A 205 5.91 -6.46 5.09
N SER A 206 6.38 -5.22 5.09
CA SER A 206 6.55 -4.40 6.29
C SER A 206 5.64 -3.20 6.27
N TRP A 207 5.39 -2.57 7.42
CA TRP A 207 4.48 -1.45 7.54
C TRP A 207 5.06 -0.31 8.39
N GLY A 208 4.53 0.89 8.20
CA GLY A 208 4.89 2.08 8.97
C GLY A 208 3.74 3.08 9.00
N ILE A 209 3.83 4.05 9.90
CA ILE A 209 2.92 5.19 9.96
C ILE A 209 3.74 6.46 9.69
N VAL A 210 3.25 7.29 8.79
CA VAL A 210 3.79 8.63 8.57
C VAL A 210 2.81 9.64 9.14
N PHE A 211 3.22 10.33 10.21
CA PHE A 211 2.46 11.43 10.80
C PHE A 211 2.65 12.69 9.96
N LEU A 212 1.55 13.29 9.52
CA LEU A 212 1.53 14.50 8.69
C LEU A 212 1.47 15.77 9.53
N GLN A 213 1.03 15.64 10.78
CA GLN A 213 0.91 16.72 11.77
C GLN A 213 1.38 16.21 13.13
N SER A 214 2.10 17.06 13.85
CA SER A 214 2.74 16.77 15.16
C SER A 214 2.17 17.64 16.28
#